data_AF-A0A813JH46-F1
#
_entry.id   AF-A0A813JH46-F1
#
_cell.length_a   1.000
_cell.length_b   1.000
_cell.length_c   1.000
_cell.angle_alpha   90.00
_cell.angle_beta   90.00
_cell.angle_gamma   90.00
#
_symmetry.space_group_name_H-M   'P 1'
#
loop_
_entity.id
_entity.type
_entity.pdbx_description
1 polymer ?
#
loop_
_entity_poly.entity_id
_entity_poly.type
_entity_poly.pdbx_seq_one_letter_code
_entity_poly.pdbx_strand_id
1 'polypeptide(L)'
;AQAIRFFISGVFPNIEGLEAEPEMPKTNSVIMELYTVGASCTVIAIAVALNLGHEAEEEGEAALEGSVLHRIGEISTSGFAMLFAWCTLFSTRWICVKYPIFLMPSIMGRVLLALVLSIFAGLMVFLLDVIDDAARERAGAEAGTKAIRTIIQALAILVGFSWEHCFDGGVAAVASTTANKAVTKFCLGTFVFLFLVPAWRRHILTKVMALE
;
A
#
# COMPACT_ATOMS: atom_id res chain seq x y z
N ALA A 1 5.63 9.81 3.55
CA ALA A 1 5.75 8.73 4.56
C ALA A 1 7.09 8.76 5.32
N GLN A 2 8.25 8.74 4.64
CA GLN A 2 9.54 8.66 5.34
C GLN A 2 9.85 9.88 6.24
N ALA A 3 9.52 11.10 5.79
CA ALA A 3 9.64 12.30 6.61
C ALA A 3 8.78 12.24 7.89
N ILE A 4 7.55 11.73 7.79
CA ILE A 4 6.65 11.54 8.94
C ILE A 4 7.23 10.51 9.90
N ARG A 5 7.73 9.38 9.39
CA ARG A 5 8.41 8.38 10.22
C ARG A 5 9.62 8.95 10.95
N PHE A 6 10.44 9.75 10.26
CA PHE A 6 11.58 10.41 10.89
C PHE A 6 11.13 11.39 11.98
N PHE A 7 10.10 12.21 11.71
CA PHE A 7 9.55 13.15 12.68
C PHE A 7 9.03 12.45 13.95
N ILE A 8 8.31 11.33 13.80
CA ILE A 8 7.73 10.60 14.93
C ILE A 8 8.80 9.76 15.66
N SER A 9 9.66 9.06 14.93
CA SER A 9 10.58 8.07 15.52
C SER A 9 11.97 8.60 15.84
N GLY A 10 12.35 9.76 15.28
CA GLY A 10 13.70 10.33 15.37
C GLY A 10 14.79 9.54 14.61
N VAL A 11 14.44 8.44 13.94
CA VAL A 11 15.40 7.57 13.25
C VAL A 11 15.26 7.75 11.75
N PHE A 12 16.37 8.07 11.08
CA PHE A 12 16.39 8.24 9.63
C PHE A 12 16.43 6.87 8.93
N PRO A 13 15.50 6.57 8.01
CA PRO A 13 15.56 5.35 7.21
C PRO A 13 16.78 5.30 6.30
N ASN A 14 17.26 4.11 5.98
CA ASN A 14 18.32 3.89 4.99
C ASN A 14 17.80 4.12 3.55
N ILE A 15 18.67 3.91 2.55
CA ILE A 15 18.32 4.06 1.13
C ILE A 15 17.19 3.12 0.67
N GLU A 16 16.96 2.02 1.38
CA GLU A 16 15.88 1.06 1.14
C GLU A 16 14.61 1.40 1.94
N GLY A 17 14.61 2.51 2.70
CA GLY A 17 13.50 2.92 3.55
C GLY A 17 13.33 2.09 4.84
N LEU A 18 14.30 1.25 5.18
CA LEU A 18 14.34 0.45 6.41
C LEU A 18 15.14 1.15 7.51
N GLU A 19 14.84 0.85 8.77
CA GLU A 19 15.67 1.33 9.87
C GLU A 19 16.92 0.45 10.03
N ALA A 20 17.99 0.99 10.60
CA ALA A 20 19.25 0.26 10.76
C ALA A 20 19.05 -1.02 11.59
N GLU A 21 19.70 -2.13 11.18
CA GLU A 21 19.66 -3.38 11.94
C GLU A 21 20.60 -3.33 13.15
N PRO A 22 20.18 -3.79 14.34
CA PRO A 22 18.85 -4.32 14.65
C PRO A 22 17.80 -3.20 14.80
N GLU A 23 16.62 -3.39 14.19
CA GLU A 23 15.51 -2.45 14.36
C GLU A 23 15.08 -2.41 15.83
N MET A 24 15.20 -1.24 16.46
CA MET A 24 14.83 -1.08 17.86
C MET A 24 13.30 -1.09 18.01
N PRO A 25 12.75 -1.86 18.96
CA PRO A 25 11.30 -1.90 19.19
C PRO A 25 10.79 -0.51 19.58
N LYS A 26 9.75 -0.05 18.90
CA LYS A 26 9.16 1.27 19.16
C LYS A 26 8.14 1.22 20.31
N THR A 27 7.97 2.36 20.95
CA THR A 27 6.92 2.56 21.96
C THR A 27 5.54 2.46 21.31
N ASN A 28 4.53 1.98 22.05
CA ASN A 28 3.16 1.86 21.51
C ASN A 28 2.61 3.21 21.05
N SER A 29 2.98 4.31 21.70
CA SER A 29 2.57 5.66 21.30
C SER A 29 3.01 5.99 19.87
N VAL A 30 4.29 5.79 19.55
CA VAL A 30 4.88 6.03 18.22
C VAL A 30 4.21 5.19 17.13
N ILE A 31 3.92 3.92 17.44
CA ILE A 31 3.23 3.01 16.51
C ILE A 31 1.79 3.50 16.26
N MET A 32 1.06 3.83 17.32
CA MET A 32 -0.32 4.31 17.20
C MET A 32 -0.38 5.67 16.51
N GLU A 33 0.57 6.56 16.75
CA GLU A 33 0.67 7.86 16.09
C GLU A 33 0.79 7.70 14.57
N LEU A 34 1.64 6.78 14.11
CA LEU A 34 1.78 6.52 12.67
C LEU A 34 0.51 5.90 12.06
N TYR A 35 -0.17 4.99 12.77
CA TYR A 35 -1.50 4.51 12.33
C TYR A 35 -2.53 5.62 12.27
N THR A 36 -2.57 6.53 13.26
CA THR A 36 -3.53 7.64 13.27
C THR A 36 -3.28 8.61 12.13
N VAL A 37 -2.02 8.90 11.78
CA VAL A 37 -1.68 9.70 10.60
C VAL A 37 -2.17 9.02 9.32
N GLY A 38 -1.96 7.71 9.20
CA GLY A 38 -2.46 6.93 8.07
C GLY A 38 -3.99 7.01 7.97
N ALA A 39 -4.70 6.74 9.07
CA ALA A 39 -6.15 6.76 9.11
C ALA A 39 -6.73 8.16 8.80
N SER A 40 -6.12 9.23 9.33
CA SER A 40 -6.55 10.60 9.01
C SER A 40 -6.37 10.93 7.53
N CYS A 41 -5.29 10.45 6.91
CA CYS A 41 -5.09 10.65 5.46
C CYS A 41 -6.18 9.96 4.64
N THR A 42 -6.60 8.75 5.02
CA THR A 42 -7.72 8.07 4.36
C THR A 42 -9.03 8.83 4.50
N VAL A 43 -9.34 9.34 5.69
CA VAL A 43 -10.54 10.16 5.91
C VAL A 43 -10.51 11.43 5.05
N ILE A 44 -9.36 12.10 4.97
CA ILE A 44 -9.17 13.27 4.11
C ILE A 44 -9.34 12.90 2.63
N ALA A 45 -8.78 11.77 2.17
CA ALA A 45 -8.91 11.29 0.80
C ALA A 45 -10.38 11.04 0.43
N ILE A 46 -11.15 10.40 1.33
CA ILE A 46 -12.59 10.17 1.13
C ILE A 46 -13.33 11.51 1.09
N ALA A 47 -13.08 12.41 2.03
CA ALA A 47 -13.75 13.71 2.08
C ALA A 47 -13.48 14.56 0.82
N VAL A 48 -12.23 14.62 0.36
CA VAL A 48 -11.86 15.31 -0.88
C VAL A 48 -12.59 14.70 -2.07
N ALA A 49 -12.60 13.38 -2.20
CA ALA A 49 -13.24 12.72 -3.33
C ALA A 49 -14.77 12.85 -3.32
N LEU A 50 -15.41 12.86 -2.15
CA LEU A 50 -16.85 13.16 -2.04
C LEU A 50 -17.16 14.60 -2.46
N ASN A 51 -16.33 15.58 -2.06
CA ASN A 51 -16.51 16.97 -2.47
C ASN A 51 -16.32 17.15 -3.99
N LEU A 52 -15.29 16.54 -4.58
CA LEU A 52 -15.08 16.55 -6.04
C LEU A 52 -16.26 15.95 -6.79
N GLY A 53 -16.89 14.93 -6.21
CA GLY A 53 -18.09 14.32 -6.76
C GLY A 53 -19.29 15.23 -6.79
N HIS A 54 -19.52 15.93 -5.69
CA HIS A 54 -20.61 16.89 -5.58
C HIS A 54 -20.42 18.02 -6.61
N GLU A 55 -19.21 18.56 -6.72
CA GLU A 55 -18.91 19.60 -7.71
C GLU A 55 -19.11 19.11 -9.15
N ALA A 56 -18.73 17.86 -9.46
CA ALA A 56 -18.94 17.26 -10.77
C ALA A 56 -20.43 17.07 -11.13
N GLU A 57 -21.27 16.77 -10.15
CA GLU A 57 -22.73 16.66 -10.33
C GLU A 57 -23.38 18.04 -10.54
N GLU A 58 -22.92 19.08 -9.83
CA GLU A 58 -23.47 20.44 -9.94
C GLU A 58 -23.06 21.17 -11.24
N GLU A 59 -21.77 21.14 -11.61
CA GLU A 59 -21.26 21.92 -12.75
C GLU A 59 -21.20 21.12 -14.06
N GLY A 60 -21.37 19.79 -13.99
CA GLY A 60 -21.28 18.87 -15.12
C GLY A 60 -19.84 18.43 -15.40
N GLU A 61 -19.66 17.11 -15.57
CA GLU A 61 -18.35 16.44 -15.63
C GLU A 61 -17.39 17.03 -16.68
N ALA A 62 -17.91 17.39 -17.86
CA ALA A 62 -17.13 17.97 -18.96
C ALA A 62 -16.59 19.39 -18.66
N ALA A 63 -17.23 20.15 -17.77
CA ALA A 63 -16.75 21.46 -17.36
C ALA A 63 -15.64 21.34 -16.29
N LEU A 64 -15.76 20.35 -15.39
CA LEU A 64 -14.78 20.13 -14.32
C LEU A 64 -13.49 19.46 -14.78
N GLU A 65 -13.52 18.64 -15.83
CA GLU A 65 -12.35 17.86 -16.29
C GLU A 65 -11.17 18.77 -16.74
N GLY A 66 -11.48 20.00 -17.13
CA GLY A 66 -10.50 21.06 -17.45
C GLY A 66 -10.00 21.85 -16.23
N SER A 67 -10.65 21.73 -15.07
CA SER A 67 -10.36 22.53 -13.88
C SER A 67 -9.08 22.05 -13.18
N VAL A 68 -8.23 23.02 -12.82
CA VAL A 68 -7.01 22.77 -12.04
C VAL A 68 -7.36 22.22 -10.66
N LEU A 69 -8.48 22.66 -10.06
CA LEU A 69 -8.91 22.20 -8.73
C LEU A 69 -9.26 20.72 -8.72
N HIS A 70 -10.00 20.25 -9.74
CA HIS A 70 -10.33 18.84 -9.89
C HIS A 70 -9.08 17.95 -9.95
N ARG A 71 -8.11 18.34 -10.80
CA ARG A 71 -6.83 17.62 -10.93
C ARG A 71 -6.02 17.60 -9.64
N ILE A 72 -5.95 18.72 -8.92
CA ILE A 72 -5.28 18.78 -7.62
C ILE A 72 -5.96 17.84 -6.63
N GLY A 73 -7.29 17.79 -6.64
CA GLY A 73 -8.08 16.89 -5.80
C GLY A 73 -7.80 15.41 -6.07
N GLU A 74 -7.76 14.99 -7.33
CA GLU A 74 -7.42 13.61 -7.72
C GLU A 74 -6.00 13.20 -7.30
N ILE A 75 -5.02 14.07 -7.58
CA ILE A 75 -3.63 13.84 -7.21
C ILE A 75 -3.49 13.76 -5.69
N SER A 76 -4.17 14.66 -4.97
CA SER A 76 -4.17 14.68 -3.50
C SER A 76 -4.78 13.40 -2.93
N THR A 77 -5.92 12.96 -3.47
CA THR A 77 -6.59 11.70 -3.06
C THR A 77 -5.67 10.51 -3.21
N SER A 78 -4.99 10.40 -4.36
CA SER A 78 -4.01 9.34 -4.62
C SER A 78 -2.81 9.42 -3.67
N GLY A 79 -2.30 10.63 -3.43
CA GLY A 79 -1.19 10.87 -2.50
C GLY A 79 -1.52 10.46 -1.07
N PHE A 80 -2.71 10.82 -0.57
CA PHE A 80 -3.18 10.46 0.77
C PHE A 80 -3.47 8.96 0.91
N ALA A 81 -4.05 8.32 -0.11
CA ALA A 81 -4.26 6.87 -0.15
C ALA A 81 -2.92 6.12 -0.07
N MET A 82 -1.92 6.56 -0.85
CA MET A 82 -0.56 6.02 -0.77
C MET A 82 0.08 6.26 0.60
N LEU A 83 -0.12 7.44 1.21
CA LEU A 83 0.40 7.73 2.54
C LEU A 83 -0.21 6.80 3.60
N PHE A 84 -1.50 6.52 3.53
CA PHE A 84 -2.16 5.53 4.37
C PHE A 84 -1.55 4.13 4.23
N ALA A 85 -1.35 3.66 3.00
CA ALA A 85 -0.70 2.39 2.73
C ALA A 85 0.68 2.30 3.40
N TRP A 86 1.53 3.30 3.20
CA TRP A 86 2.86 3.33 3.81
C TRP A 86 2.85 3.41 5.34
N CYS A 87 1.97 4.23 5.91
CA CYS A 87 1.84 4.31 7.37
C CYS A 87 1.41 2.95 7.95
N THR A 88 0.47 2.27 7.30
CA THR A 88 0.01 0.92 7.69
C THR A 88 1.14 -0.10 7.60
N LEU A 89 1.92 -0.11 6.51
CA LEU A 89 3.06 -1.02 6.34
C LEU A 89 4.05 -0.90 7.51
N PHE A 90 4.54 0.31 7.76
CA PHE A 90 5.61 0.52 8.73
C PHE A 90 5.12 0.41 10.18
N SER A 91 3.89 0.83 10.48
CA SER A 91 3.31 0.63 11.80
C SER A 91 3.14 -0.86 12.11
N THR A 92 2.67 -1.65 11.14
CA THR A 92 2.52 -3.11 11.30
C THR A 92 3.89 -3.78 11.44
N ARG A 93 4.89 -3.35 10.66
CA ARG A 93 6.26 -3.83 10.81
C ARG A 93 6.82 -3.56 12.21
N TRP A 94 6.63 -2.34 12.74
CA TRP A 94 7.08 -2.01 14.11
C TRP A 94 6.40 -2.86 15.18
N ILE A 95 5.12 -3.22 14.99
CA ILE A 95 4.43 -4.22 15.84
C ILE A 95 5.13 -5.58 15.73
N CYS A 96 5.42 -6.05 14.52
CA CYS A 96 6.10 -7.34 14.32
C CYS A 96 7.52 -7.39 14.90
N VAL A 97 8.25 -6.26 14.90
CA VAL A 97 9.56 -6.16 15.56
C VAL A 97 9.41 -6.18 17.09
N LYS A 98 8.36 -5.56 17.62
CA LYS A 98 8.12 -5.47 19.06
C LYS A 98 7.73 -6.81 19.69
N TYR A 99 6.90 -7.60 19.02
CA TYR A 99 6.40 -8.85 19.57
C TYR A 99 7.19 -10.05 19.04
N PRO A 100 7.82 -10.85 19.93
CA PRO A 100 8.74 -11.91 19.52
C PRO A 100 8.08 -13.04 18.71
N ILE A 101 6.76 -13.18 18.78
CA ILE A 101 5.98 -14.16 18.00
C ILE A 101 6.17 -13.99 16.49
N PHE A 102 6.46 -12.77 16.02
CA PHE A 102 6.63 -12.50 14.59
C PHE A 102 8.06 -12.75 14.10
N LEU A 103 9.00 -13.16 14.96
CA LEU A 103 10.35 -13.60 14.57
C LEU A 103 11.11 -12.65 13.63
N MET A 104 10.83 -11.34 13.65
CA MET A 104 11.58 -10.35 12.85
C MET A 104 13.03 -10.26 13.37
N PRO A 105 14.05 -10.16 12.50
CA PRO A 105 14.01 -9.89 11.06
C PRO A 105 14.02 -11.13 10.14
N SER A 106 13.72 -12.34 10.65
CA SER A 106 13.79 -13.58 9.86
C SER A 106 12.87 -13.58 8.62
N ILE A 107 13.17 -14.43 7.64
CA ILE A 107 12.33 -14.61 6.44
C ILE A 107 10.90 -15.00 6.84
N MET A 108 10.75 -15.89 7.82
CA MET A 108 9.44 -16.29 8.34
C MET A 108 8.66 -15.08 8.87
N GLY A 109 9.33 -14.18 9.59
CA GLY A 109 8.71 -12.97 10.10
C GLY A 109 8.24 -12.00 9.01
N ARG A 110 9.04 -11.86 7.94
CA ARG A 110 8.64 -11.07 6.76
C ARG A 110 7.40 -11.69 6.10
N VAL A 111 7.36 -13.01 5.92
CA VAL A 111 6.19 -13.72 5.36
C VAL A 111 4.97 -13.52 6.24
N LEU A 112 5.09 -13.63 7.57
CA LEU A 112 3.98 -13.36 8.49
C LEU A 112 3.46 -11.92 8.37
N LEU A 113 4.35 -10.93 8.26
CA LEU A 113 3.97 -9.53 8.03
C LEU A 113 3.17 -9.37 6.72
N ALA A 114 3.65 -9.96 5.62
CA ALA A 114 2.95 -9.91 4.33
C ALA A 114 1.58 -10.58 4.39
N LEU A 115 1.46 -11.71 5.11
CA LEU A 115 0.18 -12.39 5.31
C LEU A 115 -0.80 -11.54 6.14
N VAL A 116 -0.35 -10.95 7.25
CA VAL A 116 -1.17 -10.07 8.09
C VAL A 116 -1.67 -8.87 7.28
N LEU A 117 -0.79 -8.22 6.51
CA LEU A 117 -1.18 -7.11 5.64
C LEU A 117 -2.11 -7.53 4.51
N SER A 118 -1.95 -8.74 3.96
CA SER A 118 -2.86 -9.28 2.94
C SER A 118 -4.26 -9.54 3.51
N ILE A 119 -4.35 -10.11 4.71
CA ILE A 119 -5.63 -10.32 5.40
C ILE A 119 -6.28 -8.98 5.71
N PHE A 120 -5.52 -8.03 6.26
CA PHE A 120 -5.99 -6.68 6.54
C PHE A 120 -6.51 -5.99 5.27
N ALA A 121 -5.73 -5.99 4.18
CA ALA A 121 -6.13 -5.41 2.91
C ALA A 121 -7.40 -6.07 2.36
N GLY A 122 -7.49 -7.40 2.42
CA GLY A 122 -8.69 -8.14 2.02
C GLY A 122 -9.93 -7.70 2.82
N LEU A 123 -9.84 -7.65 4.14
CA LEU A 123 -10.93 -7.19 5.01
C LEU A 123 -11.33 -5.73 4.71
N MET A 124 -10.36 -4.85 4.46
CA MET A 124 -10.63 -3.47 4.08
C MET A 124 -11.30 -3.36 2.72
N VAL A 125 -10.88 -4.15 1.73
CA VAL A 125 -11.52 -4.19 0.41
C VAL A 125 -12.98 -4.64 0.56
N PHE A 126 -13.26 -5.71 1.31
CA PHE A 126 -14.64 -6.15 1.57
C PHE A 126 -15.48 -5.06 2.27
N LEU A 127 -14.92 -4.37 3.26
CA LEU A 127 -15.62 -3.29 3.96
C LEU A 127 -15.90 -2.11 3.02
N LEU A 128 -14.94 -1.72 2.19
CA LEU A 128 -15.10 -0.64 1.22
C LEU A 128 -16.09 -1.00 0.11
N ASP A 129 -16.14 -2.26 -0.31
CA ASP A 129 -17.12 -2.77 -1.30
C ASP A 129 -18.55 -2.66 -0.76
N VAL A 130 -18.78 -3.09 0.50
CA VAL A 130 -20.08 -2.92 1.17
C VAL A 130 -20.48 -1.45 1.29
N ILE A 131 -19.52 -0.55 1.54
CA ILE A 131 -19.77 0.90 1.58
C ILE A 131 -20.10 1.44 0.18
N ASP A 132 -19.38 1.01 -0.87
CA ASP A 132 -19.63 1.42 -2.26
C ASP A 132 -21.04 1.02 -2.70
N ASP A 133 -21.43 -0.24 -2.45
CA ASP A 133 -22.75 -0.76 -2.80
C ASP A 133 -23.88 0.01 -2.09
N ALA A 134 -23.72 0.26 -0.78
CA ALA A 134 -24.70 1.02 0.00
C ALA A 134 -24.78 2.49 -0.42
N ALA A 135 -23.67 3.10 -0.86
CA ALA A 135 -23.64 4.47 -1.35
C ALA A 135 -24.33 4.60 -2.72
N ARG A 136 -24.10 3.64 -3.63
CA ARG A 136 -24.75 3.60 -4.95
C ARG A 136 -26.27 3.50 -4.85
N GLU A 137 -26.78 2.69 -3.93
CA GLU A 137 -28.22 2.51 -3.72
C GLU A 137 -28.91 3.81 -3.26
N ARG A 138 -28.20 4.69 -2.54
CA ARG A 138 -28.79 5.90 -1.93
C ARG A 138 -28.63 7.17 -2.75
N ALA A 139 -27.55 7.31 -3.53
CA ALA A 139 -27.15 8.64 -4.03
C ALA A 139 -26.62 8.68 -5.47
N GLY A 140 -26.57 7.58 -6.24
CA GLY A 140 -26.03 7.62 -7.61
C GLY A 140 -24.56 8.12 -7.70
N ALA A 141 -23.82 8.07 -6.60
CA ALA A 141 -22.57 8.80 -6.43
C ALA A 141 -21.37 8.11 -7.10
N GLU A 142 -21.13 8.36 -8.39
CA GLU A 142 -19.96 7.85 -9.14
C GLU A 142 -18.62 8.27 -8.54
N ALA A 143 -18.56 9.44 -7.88
CA ALA A 143 -17.33 9.94 -7.27
C ALA A 143 -16.90 9.20 -6.00
N GLY A 144 -17.87 8.72 -5.19
CA GLY A 144 -17.59 7.86 -4.05
C GLY A 144 -16.90 6.57 -4.49
N THR A 145 -17.36 6.00 -5.61
CA THR A 145 -16.73 4.83 -6.25
C THR A 145 -15.29 5.10 -6.65
N LYS A 146 -14.97 6.28 -7.21
CA LYS A 146 -13.59 6.62 -7.62
C LYS A 146 -12.64 6.73 -6.43
N ALA A 147 -13.09 7.32 -5.33
CA ALA A 147 -12.34 7.40 -4.07
C ALA A 147 -11.99 6.00 -3.54
N ILE A 148 -13.00 5.13 -3.48
CA ILE A 148 -12.89 3.76 -2.98
C ILE A 148 -11.91 2.97 -3.85
N ARG A 149 -12.02 3.05 -5.18
CA ARG A 149 -11.07 2.43 -6.11
C ARG A 149 -9.63 2.89 -5.87
N THR A 150 -9.41 4.18 -5.60
CA THR A 150 -8.07 4.72 -5.31
C THR A 150 -7.48 4.12 -4.02
N ILE A 151 -8.30 3.95 -2.98
CA ILE A 151 -7.86 3.31 -1.73
C ILE A 151 -7.58 1.82 -1.94
N ILE A 152 -8.41 1.11 -2.71
CA ILE A 152 -8.20 -0.29 -3.08
C ILE A 152 -6.87 -0.45 -3.84
N GLN A 153 -6.57 0.46 -4.77
CA GLN A 153 -5.28 0.46 -5.48
C GLN A 153 -4.11 0.66 -4.52
N ALA A 154 -4.21 1.60 -3.57
CA ALA A 154 -3.16 1.80 -2.56
C ALA A 154 -2.97 0.57 -1.66
N LEU A 155 -4.06 -0.12 -1.27
CA LEU A 155 -4.01 -1.38 -0.54
C LEU A 155 -3.38 -2.52 -1.37
N ALA A 156 -3.66 -2.59 -2.66
CA ALA A 156 -3.02 -3.56 -3.54
C ALA A 156 -1.51 -3.33 -3.64
N ILE A 157 -1.08 -2.07 -3.73
CA ILE A 157 0.34 -1.68 -3.71
C ILE A 157 0.98 -2.01 -2.36
N LEU A 158 0.30 -1.76 -1.24
CA LEU A 158 0.74 -2.15 0.11
C LEU A 158 1.04 -3.65 0.19
N VAL A 159 0.12 -4.49 -0.28
CA VAL A 159 0.30 -5.94 -0.32
C VAL A 159 1.48 -6.30 -1.21
N GLY A 160 1.57 -5.73 -2.41
CA GLY A 160 2.68 -5.92 -3.34
C GLY A 160 4.04 -5.65 -2.70
N PHE A 161 4.22 -4.48 -2.06
CA PHE A 161 5.46 -4.12 -1.38
C PHE A 161 5.79 -5.04 -0.20
N SER A 162 4.76 -5.46 0.57
CA SER A 162 5.00 -6.40 1.67
C SER A 162 5.57 -7.74 1.17
N TRP A 163 5.09 -8.24 0.04
CA TRP A 163 5.61 -9.45 -0.61
C TRP A 163 6.95 -9.24 -1.30
N GLU A 164 7.21 -8.05 -1.86
CA GLU A 164 8.53 -7.70 -2.40
C GLU A 164 9.61 -7.79 -1.32
N HIS A 165 9.37 -7.27 -0.11
CA HIS A 165 10.30 -7.38 1.02
C HIS A 165 10.57 -8.83 1.45
N CYS A 166 9.56 -9.71 1.35
CA CYS A 166 9.72 -11.15 1.58
C CYS A 166 10.61 -11.76 0.51
N PHE A 167 10.35 -11.43 -0.76
CA PHE A 167 11.07 -11.96 -1.90
C PHE A 167 12.54 -11.53 -1.91
N ASP A 168 12.82 -10.25 -1.71
CA ASP A 168 14.20 -9.76 -1.59
C ASP A 168 14.94 -10.44 -0.43
N GLY A 169 14.28 -10.58 0.72
CA GLY A 169 14.84 -11.31 1.87
C GLY A 169 15.17 -12.77 1.55
N GLY A 170 14.27 -13.47 0.87
CA GLY A 170 14.47 -14.86 0.45
C GLY A 170 15.61 -15.00 -0.58
N VAL A 171 15.64 -14.13 -1.59
CA VAL A 171 16.69 -14.08 -2.60
C VAL A 171 18.04 -13.76 -1.97
N ALA A 172 18.09 -12.81 -1.03
CA ALA A 172 19.31 -12.49 -0.29
C ALA A 172 19.81 -13.66 0.55
N ALA A 173 18.91 -14.40 1.20
CA ALA A 173 19.28 -15.59 1.97
C ALA A 173 19.85 -16.71 1.09
N VAL A 174 19.21 -17.01 -0.05
CA VAL A 174 19.75 -18.00 -1.00
C VAL A 174 21.07 -17.54 -1.60
N ALA A 175 21.17 -16.27 -2.01
CA ALA A 175 22.41 -15.72 -2.54
C ALA A 175 23.55 -15.74 -1.51
N SER A 176 23.26 -15.68 -0.22
CA SER A 176 24.28 -15.72 0.83
C SER A 176 25.01 -17.07 0.94
N THR A 177 24.44 -18.15 0.39
CA THR A 177 25.04 -19.49 0.38
C THR A 177 25.91 -19.76 -0.86
N THR A 178 25.99 -18.80 -1.79
CA THR A 178 26.76 -18.93 -3.04
C THR A 178 28.01 -18.06 -3.03
N ALA A 179 29.00 -18.44 -3.85
CA ALA A 179 30.25 -17.67 -3.98
C ALA A 179 30.03 -16.29 -4.63
N ASN A 180 29.09 -16.18 -5.56
CA ASN A 180 28.79 -14.93 -6.27
C ASN A 180 27.35 -14.47 -6.01
N LYS A 181 27.17 -13.73 -4.92
CA LYS A 181 25.87 -13.25 -4.45
C LYS A 181 25.14 -12.42 -5.52
N ALA A 182 25.85 -11.52 -6.20
CA ALA A 182 25.25 -10.62 -7.18
C ALA A 182 24.68 -11.37 -8.39
N VAL A 183 25.46 -12.33 -8.93
CA VAL A 183 25.00 -13.18 -10.04
C VAL A 183 23.82 -14.05 -9.60
N THR A 184 23.86 -14.63 -8.40
CA THR A 184 22.73 -15.42 -7.89
C THR A 184 21.46 -14.58 -7.73
N LYS A 185 21.53 -13.37 -7.15
CA LYS A 185 20.38 -12.45 -7.06
C LYS A 185 19.81 -12.13 -8.44
N PHE A 186 20.67 -11.79 -9.40
CA PHE A 186 20.27 -11.46 -10.76
C PHE A 186 19.60 -12.64 -11.47
N CYS A 187 20.18 -13.83 -11.40
CA CYS A 187 19.62 -15.04 -12.00
C CYS A 187 18.27 -15.42 -11.39
N LEU A 188 18.13 -15.35 -10.06
CA LEU A 188 16.86 -15.65 -9.38
C LEU A 188 15.77 -14.64 -9.74
N GLY A 189 16.10 -13.34 -9.76
CA GLY A 189 15.15 -12.29 -10.18
C GLY A 189 14.72 -12.46 -11.65
N THR A 190 15.68 -12.73 -12.54
CA THR A 190 15.40 -12.99 -13.97
C THR A 190 14.52 -14.22 -14.15
N PHE A 191 14.80 -15.30 -13.42
CA PHE A 191 14.00 -16.52 -13.46
C PHE A 191 12.55 -16.24 -13.05
N VAL A 192 12.33 -15.56 -11.93
CA VAL A 192 10.98 -15.21 -11.47
C VAL A 192 10.25 -14.31 -12.45
N PHE A 193 10.94 -13.32 -13.04
CA PHE A 193 10.39 -12.46 -14.08
C PHE A 193 9.91 -13.26 -15.30
N LEU A 194 10.73 -14.18 -15.81
CA LEU A 194 10.40 -15.00 -16.98
C LEU A 194 9.20 -15.91 -16.77
N PHE A 195 8.88 -16.30 -15.52
CA PHE A 195 7.69 -17.10 -15.22
C PHE A 195 6.47 -16.24 -14.90
N LEU A 196 6.62 -15.19 -14.08
CA LEU A 196 5.50 -14.37 -13.62
C LEU A 196 4.93 -13.49 -14.74
N VAL A 197 5.78 -12.85 -15.55
CA VAL A 197 5.31 -11.89 -16.55
C VAL A 197 4.43 -12.56 -17.63
N PRO A 198 4.80 -13.72 -18.21
CA PRO A 198 3.93 -14.40 -19.16
C PRO A 198 2.60 -14.85 -18.54
N ALA A 199 2.64 -15.35 -17.29
CA ALA A 199 1.44 -15.78 -16.58
C ALA A 199 0.49 -14.60 -16.30
N TRP A 200 1.02 -13.48 -15.78
CA TRP A 200 0.27 -12.26 -15.54
C TRP A 200 -0.33 -11.71 -16.84
N ARG A 201 0.46 -11.64 -17.92
CA ARG A 201 -0.01 -11.17 -19.23
C ARG A 201 -1.16 -12.02 -19.76
N ARG A 202 -1.07 -13.35 -19.64
CA ARG A 202 -2.09 -14.25 -20.20
C ARG A 202 -3.38 -14.26 -19.40
N HIS A 203 -3.29 -14.23 -18.07
CA HIS A 203 -4.44 -14.49 -17.20
C HIS A 203 -5.03 -13.26 -16.52
N ILE A 204 -4.21 -12.26 -16.20
CA ILE A 204 -4.63 -11.07 -15.47
C ILE A 204 -4.88 -9.94 -16.46
N LEU A 205 -3.88 -9.59 -17.28
CA LEU A 205 -4.01 -8.47 -18.22
C LEU A 205 -5.18 -8.65 -19.19
N THR A 206 -5.35 -9.85 -19.74
CA THR A 206 -6.49 -10.15 -20.64
C THR A 206 -7.84 -9.92 -19.97
N LYS A 207 -7.97 -10.19 -18.67
CA LYS A 207 -9.23 -9.97 -17.94
C LYS A 207 -9.46 -8.50 -17.63
N VAL A 208 -8.40 -7.79 -17.21
CA VAL A 208 -8.48 -6.35 -16.94
C VAL A 208 -8.87 -5.58 -18.21
N MET A 209 -8.20 -5.85 -19.32
CA MET A 209 -8.49 -5.21 -20.61
C MET A 209 -9.84 -5.60 -21.23
N ALA A 210 -10.45 -6.72 -20.82
CA ALA A 210 -11.77 -7.13 -21.31
C ALA A 210 -12.91 -6.55 -20.45
N LEU A 211 -12.61 -5.94 -19.31
CA LEU A 211 -13.56 -5.33 -18.37
C LEU A 211 -13.60 -3.80 -18.48
N GLU A 212 -12.67 -3.18 -19.24
CA GLU A 212 -12.68 -1.78 -19.68
C GLU A 212 -13.27 -1.68 -21.09
#